data_AF-A0A7X9KLF2-F1
#
_entry.id   AF-A0A7X9KLF2-F1
#
_cell.length_a   1.000
_cell.length_b   1.000
_cell.length_c   1.000
_cell.angle_alpha   90.00
_cell.angle_beta   90.00
_cell.angle_gamma   90.00
#
_symmetry.space_group_name_H-M   'P 1'
#
loop_
_entity.id
_entity.type
_entity.pdbx_description
1 polymer ?
#
loop_
_entity_poly.entity_id
_entity_poly.type
_entity_poly.pdbx_seq_one_letter_code
_entity_poly.pdbx_strand_id
1 'polypeptide(L)'
;MVTPPPPDASFTLWASGDATTPWLMLQVARDRPPFVFTDSSRRLAGGFELVSRRGQLSTTDVVIDIGGRWTASIRAFGIDDDALTRFASGLQLVDGLVVVDDAVTEQLGLSVTHTDQWAAQLLYGTVTSEMRSLTAQGTTITLRAAPGALDERRALLPFFTTGLVGGADRYTTGTLVATGEAIVIWATDGHLLSLTGATTPHRLLSIARSVRRAGAREWQQLLYGLHPDYRLGEFAEVARAGTGTDDSGAWKAGLQLAQRDGRTEYLWWWTWPDAPDISSSISAGRDLAGALTIETIVVRGATYVFVAAPTASAPNGAVVQAADGTATELRLSQPFPNVPVLVGVARVDTTGPVEVVIRTSE
;
A
#
# COMPACT_ATOMS: atom_id res chain seq x y z
N MET A 1 0.99 -2.67 -2.74
CA MET A 1 1.26 -4.04 -3.24
C MET A 1 2.59 -4.02 -3.99
N VAL A 2 3.66 -4.28 -3.25
CA VAL A 2 4.97 -4.60 -3.85
C VAL A 2 4.81 -5.94 -4.57
N THR A 3 4.95 -5.97 -5.90
CA THR A 3 5.01 -7.23 -6.63
C THR A 3 6.27 -7.97 -6.15
N PRO A 4 6.15 -9.18 -5.57
CA PRO A 4 7.31 -9.94 -5.16
C PRO A 4 8.19 -10.21 -6.39
N PRO A 5 9.53 -10.22 -6.22
CA PRO A 5 10.40 -10.59 -7.32
C PRO A 5 10.08 -12.02 -7.77
N PRO A 6 10.33 -12.35 -9.05
CA PRO A 6 10.30 -13.74 -9.50
C PRO A 6 11.18 -14.61 -8.58
N PRO A 7 10.75 -15.83 -8.23
CA PRO A 7 11.47 -16.69 -7.29
C PRO A 7 12.88 -17.03 -7.74
N ASP A 8 13.12 -17.02 -9.05
CA ASP A 8 14.38 -17.29 -9.74
C ASP A 8 15.21 -16.03 -10.01
N ALA A 9 14.78 -14.86 -9.53
CA ALA A 9 15.55 -13.65 -9.67
C ALA A 9 16.79 -13.66 -8.78
N SER A 10 17.88 -13.06 -9.26
CA SER A 10 19.04 -12.76 -8.44
C SER A 10 19.61 -11.38 -8.72
N PHE A 11 20.29 -10.85 -7.72
CA PHE A 11 20.96 -9.57 -7.74
C PHE A 11 22.38 -9.71 -7.18
N THR A 12 23.32 -9.04 -7.81
CA THR A 12 24.71 -8.96 -7.32
C THR A 12 25.27 -7.57 -7.56
N LEU A 13 25.93 -7.02 -6.54
CA LEU A 13 26.67 -5.78 -6.57
C LEU A 13 28.16 -6.09 -6.44
N TRP A 14 28.94 -5.66 -7.43
CA TRP A 14 30.39 -5.59 -7.33
C TRP A 14 30.83 -4.14 -7.21
N ALA A 15 31.76 -3.87 -6.30
CA ALA A 15 32.36 -2.56 -6.16
C ALA A 15 33.87 -2.70 -5.85
N SER A 16 34.63 -1.71 -6.27
CA SER A 16 36.04 -1.55 -5.88
C SER A 16 36.19 -0.85 -4.51
N GLY A 17 35.11 -0.28 -3.98
CA GLY A 17 35.07 0.50 -2.75
C GLY A 17 33.67 1.04 -2.47
N ASP A 18 33.58 2.36 -2.24
CA ASP A 18 32.29 3.05 -2.03
C ASP A 18 31.63 3.48 -3.36
N ALA A 19 30.47 4.13 -3.28
CA ALA A 19 29.70 4.54 -4.47
C ALA A 19 30.34 5.66 -5.33
N THR A 20 31.46 6.24 -4.89
CA THR A 20 32.27 7.18 -5.69
C THR A 20 33.35 6.48 -6.51
N THR A 21 33.62 5.21 -6.21
CA THR A 21 34.51 4.34 -6.98
C THR A 21 33.73 3.51 -8.01
N PRO A 22 34.40 2.90 -9.00
CA PRO A 22 33.70 2.05 -9.96
C PRO A 22 32.92 0.91 -9.30
N TRP A 23 31.70 0.70 -9.78
CA TRP A 23 30.82 -0.37 -9.35
C TRP A 23 29.90 -0.86 -10.48
N LEU A 24 29.42 -2.09 -10.33
CA LEU A 24 28.53 -2.77 -11.25
C LEU A 24 27.43 -3.52 -10.49
N MET A 25 26.20 -3.40 -10.97
CA MET A 25 25.05 -4.15 -10.51
C MET A 25 24.55 -5.08 -11.62
N LEU A 26 24.36 -6.36 -11.31
CA LEU A 26 23.69 -7.31 -12.16
C LEU A 26 22.36 -7.70 -11.52
N GLN A 27 21.32 -7.74 -12.34
CA GLN A 27 20.03 -8.26 -11.94
C GLN A 27 19.46 -9.16 -13.02
N VAL A 28 19.21 -10.41 -12.68
CA VAL A 28 18.72 -11.44 -13.61
C VAL A 28 17.36 -11.98 -13.15
N ALA A 29 16.49 -12.32 -14.09
CA ALA A 29 15.23 -13.02 -13.85
C ALA A 29 14.71 -13.61 -15.15
N ARG A 30 13.90 -14.69 -15.08
CA ARG A 30 13.09 -15.11 -16.23
C ARG A 30 11.87 -14.23 -16.41
N ASP A 31 11.42 -14.14 -17.65
CA ASP A 31 10.13 -13.52 -18.01
C ASP A 31 9.95 -12.09 -17.52
N ARG A 32 11.06 -11.36 -17.42
CA ARG A 32 11.04 -10.00 -16.92
C ARG A 32 10.34 -9.08 -17.93
N PRO A 33 9.42 -8.20 -17.50
CA PRO A 33 8.84 -7.20 -18.39
C PRO A 33 9.92 -6.26 -18.95
N PRO A 34 9.69 -5.65 -20.14
CA PRO A 34 10.67 -4.80 -20.79
C PRO A 34 11.04 -3.60 -19.92
N PHE A 35 12.33 -3.24 -19.93
CA PHE A 35 12.82 -2.08 -19.21
C PHE A 35 12.41 -0.79 -19.91
N VAL A 36 11.83 0.13 -19.15
CA VAL A 36 11.51 1.47 -19.62
C VAL A 36 12.54 2.44 -19.04
N PHE A 37 13.26 3.12 -19.93
CA PHE A 37 14.18 4.19 -19.60
C PHE A 37 13.54 5.53 -19.95
N THR A 38 13.44 6.43 -18.97
CA THR A 38 12.95 7.81 -19.16
C THR A 38 14.12 8.78 -19.13
N ASP A 39 13.99 9.91 -19.84
CA ASP A 39 15.02 10.98 -19.90
C ASP A 39 16.45 10.45 -20.10
N SER A 40 16.65 9.63 -21.15
CA SER A 40 17.88 8.89 -21.39
C SER A 40 18.36 9.06 -22.84
N SER A 41 19.67 8.97 -23.04
CA SER A 41 20.33 8.83 -24.35
C SER A 41 20.73 7.38 -24.59
N ARG A 42 20.73 6.96 -25.86
CA ARG A 42 21.12 5.61 -26.29
C ARG A 42 22.30 5.67 -27.24
N ARG A 43 23.16 4.65 -27.21
CA ARG A 43 24.24 4.45 -28.17
C ARG A 43 24.50 2.96 -28.35
N LEU A 44 25.10 2.59 -29.48
CA LEU A 44 25.54 1.22 -29.76
C LEU A 44 27.04 1.10 -29.48
N ALA A 45 27.43 0.08 -28.71
CA ALA A 45 28.82 -0.28 -28.48
C ALA A 45 28.92 -1.80 -28.30
N GLY A 46 29.92 -2.45 -28.91
CA GLY A 46 30.14 -3.90 -28.78
C GLY A 46 28.94 -4.79 -29.17
N GLY A 47 28.02 -4.29 -30.00
CA GLY A 47 26.77 -5.01 -30.35
C GLY A 47 25.62 -4.85 -29.35
N PHE A 48 25.81 -4.07 -28.28
CA PHE A 48 24.80 -3.81 -27.25
C PHE A 48 24.26 -2.37 -27.34
N GLU A 49 22.99 -2.20 -26.96
CA GLU A 49 22.41 -0.89 -26.73
C GLU A 49 22.72 -0.43 -25.30
N LEU A 50 23.59 0.57 -25.19
CA LEU A 50 23.96 1.22 -23.94
C LEU A 50 23.08 2.44 -23.71
N VAL A 51 22.52 2.55 -22.50
CA VAL A 51 21.61 3.62 -22.12
C VAL A 51 22.23 4.45 -21.01
N SER A 52 22.27 5.76 -21.17
CA SER A 52 22.78 6.69 -20.15
C SER A 52 21.70 7.72 -19.81
N ARG A 53 21.44 7.95 -18.52
CA ARG A 53 20.40 8.87 -18.05
C ARG A 53 20.89 10.31 -18.01
N ARG A 54 20.07 11.25 -18.46
CA ARG A 54 20.45 12.67 -18.53
C ARG A 54 20.56 13.27 -17.13
N GLY A 55 21.60 14.07 -16.88
CA GLY A 55 21.76 14.82 -15.63
C GLY A 55 22.16 14.00 -14.39
N GLN A 56 22.61 12.76 -14.54
CA GLN A 56 23.07 11.91 -13.43
C GLN A 56 24.59 11.67 -13.48
N LEU A 57 25.13 11.22 -12.34
CA LEU A 57 26.44 10.54 -12.24
C LEU A 57 26.58 9.57 -13.41
N SER A 58 27.77 9.50 -14.04
CA SER A 58 28.13 8.73 -15.25
C SER A 58 27.77 7.24 -15.16
N THR A 59 26.48 6.95 -15.21
CA THR A 59 25.89 5.62 -15.11
C THR A 59 25.47 5.18 -16.51
N THR A 60 25.77 3.93 -16.81
CA THR A 60 25.37 3.28 -18.06
C THR A 60 24.64 2.00 -17.71
N ASP A 61 23.43 1.86 -18.25
CA ASP A 61 22.62 0.65 -18.18
C ASP A 61 22.75 -0.13 -19.50
N VAL A 62 22.75 -1.46 -19.41
CA VAL A 62 22.58 -2.37 -20.55
C VAL A 62 21.62 -3.49 -20.15
N VAL A 63 20.75 -3.88 -21.08
CA VAL A 63 19.79 -4.98 -20.90
C VAL A 63 20.01 -5.98 -22.00
N ILE A 64 20.18 -7.25 -21.63
CA ILE A 64 20.48 -8.32 -22.59
C ILE A 64 19.60 -9.54 -22.34
N ASP A 65 19.25 -10.23 -23.41
CA ASP A 65 18.67 -11.58 -23.37
C ASP A 65 19.83 -12.59 -23.33
N ILE A 66 19.83 -13.46 -22.31
CA ILE A 66 20.87 -14.47 -22.11
C ILE A 66 20.43 -15.83 -22.69
N GLY A 67 19.20 -15.91 -23.23
CA GLY A 67 18.59 -17.13 -23.73
C GLY A 67 17.75 -17.85 -22.66
N GLY A 68 16.93 -18.81 -23.10
CA GLY A 68 16.08 -19.59 -22.18
C GLY A 68 15.08 -18.74 -21.38
N ARG A 69 14.65 -17.59 -21.93
CA ARG A 69 13.76 -16.57 -21.30
C ARG A 69 14.42 -15.77 -20.17
N TRP A 70 15.74 -15.89 -19.98
CA TRP A 70 16.48 -15.10 -19.00
C TRP A 70 16.86 -13.73 -19.54
N THR A 71 16.64 -12.70 -18.72
CA THR A 71 17.07 -11.34 -19.03
C THR A 71 18.01 -10.83 -17.94
N ALA A 72 19.14 -10.26 -18.32
CA ALA A 72 20.02 -9.51 -17.44
C ALA A 72 19.82 -8.00 -17.64
N SER A 73 19.82 -7.28 -16.53
CA SER A 73 20.04 -5.84 -16.49
C SER A 73 21.31 -5.56 -15.72
N ILE A 74 22.22 -4.88 -16.39
CA ILE A 74 23.49 -4.46 -15.83
C ILE A 74 23.45 -2.95 -15.73
N ARG A 75 23.82 -2.42 -14.57
CA ARG A 75 24.06 -0.99 -14.36
C ARG A 75 25.46 -0.79 -13.85
N ALA A 76 26.21 0.09 -14.48
CA ALA A 76 27.58 0.38 -14.09
C ALA A 76 27.79 1.88 -13.88
N PHE A 77 28.72 2.21 -12.99
CA PHE A 77 29.20 3.57 -12.74
C PHE A 77 30.73 3.59 -12.79
N GLY A 78 31.31 4.60 -13.43
CA GLY A 78 32.76 4.72 -13.55
C GLY A 78 33.41 3.58 -14.35
N ILE A 79 32.61 2.83 -15.11
CA ILE A 79 33.04 1.77 -16.03
C ILE A 79 32.84 2.28 -17.46
N ASP A 80 33.86 2.15 -18.29
CA ASP A 80 33.78 2.52 -19.71
C ASP A 80 32.95 1.51 -20.53
N ASP A 81 32.59 1.92 -21.75
CA ASP A 81 31.70 1.14 -22.61
C ASP A 81 32.31 -0.19 -23.05
N ASP A 82 33.63 -0.23 -23.29
CA ASP A 82 34.32 -1.44 -23.75
C ASP A 82 34.43 -2.47 -22.62
N ALA A 83 34.65 -2.02 -21.38
CA ALA A 83 34.60 -2.84 -20.19
C ALA A 83 33.18 -3.35 -19.90
N LEU A 84 32.17 -2.48 -19.98
CA LEU A 84 30.78 -2.86 -19.74
C LEU A 84 30.27 -3.88 -20.77
N THR A 85 30.60 -3.68 -22.05
CA THR A 85 30.20 -4.60 -23.13
C THR A 85 30.93 -5.94 -23.04
N ARG A 86 32.20 -5.96 -22.61
CA ARG A 86 32.92 -7.20 -22.26
C ARG A 86 32.28 -7.95 -21.10
N PHE A 87 31.86 -7.24 -20.06
CA PHE A 87 31.10 -7.84 -18.97
C PHE A 87 29.78 -8.44 -19.46
N ALA A 88 29.03 -7.68 -20.27
CA ALA A 88 27.75 -8.13 -20.82
C ALA A 88 27.91 -9.36 -21.73
N SER A 89 28.94 -9.41 -22.57
CA SER A 89 29.20 -10.56 -23.45
C SER A 89 29.73 -11.80 -22.72
N GLY A 90 30.29 -11.63 -21.52
CA GLY A 90 30.76 -12.71 -20.65
C GLY A 90 29.65 -13.41 -19.87
N LEU A 91 28.41 -12.91 -19.88
CA LEU A 91 27.28 -13.54 -19.19
C LEU A 91 26.83 -14.81 -19.92
N GLN A 92 26.77 -15.93 -19.20
CA GLN A 92 26.39 -17.23 -19.76
C GLN A 92 25.30 -17.91 -18.93
N LEU A 93 24.47 -18.71 -19.59
CA LEU A 93 23.53 -19.62 -18.93
C LEU A 93 24.15 -21.01 -18.85
N VAL A 94 24.54 -21.44 -17.64
CA VAL A 94 25.13 -22.76 -17.37
C VAL A 94 24.21 -23.53 -16.42
N ASP A 95 23.74 -24.71 -16.84
CA ASP A 95 22.82 -25.54 -16.07
C ASP A 95 21.58 -24.80 -15.52
N GLY A 96 21.09 -23.82 -16.29
CA GLY A 96 19.91 -23.02 -15.93
C GLY A 96 20.18 -21.89 -14.92
N LEU A 97 21.45 -21.60 -14.62
CA LEU A 97 21.92 -20.50 -13.79
C LEU A 97 22.71 -19.49 -14.63
N VAL A 98 22.54 -18.20 -14.35
CA VAL A 98 23.36 -17.16 -14.98
C VAL A 98 24.68 -17.06 -14.25
N VAL A 99 25.78 -17.26 -14.98
CA VAL A 99 27.15 -17.23 -14.45
C VAL A 99 27.89 -16.04 -15.07
N VAL A 100 28.73 -15.42 -14.24
CA VAL A 100 29.65 -14.34 -14.62
C VAL A 100 31.05 -14.93 -14.71
N ASP A 101 31.81 -14.56 -15.74
CA ASP A 101 33.24 -14.90 -15.81
C ASP A 101 34.03 -14.06 -14.79
N ASP A 102 34.55 -14.73 -13.76
CA ASP A 102 35.32 -14.10 -12.68
C ASP A 102 36.52 -13.30 -13.23
N ALA A 103 37.14 -13.76 -14.31
CA ALA A 103 38.28 -13.08 -14.93
C ALA A 103 37.90 -11.68 -15.44
N VAL A 104 36.64 -11.47 -15.84
CA VAL A 104 36.15 -10.16 -16.28
C VAL A 104 35.98 -9.23 -15.07
N THR A 105 35.47 -9.72 -13.94
CA THR A 105 35.33 -8.89 -12.73
C THR A 105 36.68 -8.58 -12.07
N GLU A 106 37.62 -9.53 -12.09
CA GLU A 106 38.98 -9.33 -11.59
C GLU A 106 39.75 -8.29 -12.41
N GLN A 107 39.63 -8.31 -13.74
CA GLN A 107 40.25 -7.30 -14.61
C GLN A 107 39.72 -5.88 -14.37
N LEU A 108 38.48 -5.76 -13.89
CA LEU A 108 37.88 -4.47 -13.53
C LEU A 108 38.23 -4.04 -12.09
N GLY A 109 38.97 -4.86 -11.35
CA GLY A 109 39.30 -4.60 -9.94
C GLY A 109 38.05 -4.56 -9.05
N LEU A 110 36.99 -5.27 -9.45
CA LEU A 110 35.73 -5.29 -8.72
C LEU A 110 35.63 -6.57 -7.89
N SER A 111 35.10 -6.45 -6.67
CA SER A 111 34.82 -7.60 -5.80
C SER A 111 33.34 -7.65 -5.46
N VAL A 112 32.79 -8.85 -5.24
CA VAL A 112 31.41 -8.99 -4.78
C VAL A 112 31.27 -8.32 -3.42
N THR A 113 30.51 -7.24 -3.37
CA THR A 113 30.21 -6.51 -2.14
C THR A 113 28.90 -7.01 -1.53
N HIS A 114 27.94 -7.42 -2.37
CA HIS A 114 26.64 -7.88 -1.91
C HIS A 114 25.90 -8.78 -2.91
N THR A 115 25.12 -9.71 -2.40
CA THR A 115 24.22 -10.58 -3.18
C THR A 115 22.84 -10.64 -2.54
N ASP A 116 21.78 -10.58 -3.33
CA ASP A 116 20.40 -10.71 -2.84
C ASP A 116 19.51 -11.31 -3.94
N GLN A 117 18.23 -11.56 -3.66
CA GLN A 117 17.28 -12.00 -4.68
C GLN A 117 16.88 -10.85 -5.61
N TRP A 118 16.81 -9.62 -5.07
CA TRP A 118 16.36 -8.45 -5.83
C TRP A 118 17.01 -7.15 -5.38
N ALA A 119 17.32 -6.26 -6.33
CA ALA A 119 17.87 -4.92 -6.03
C ALA A 119 17.01 -4.13 -5.01
N ALA A 120 15.70 -4.33 -5.05
CA ALA A 120 14.78 -3.65 -4.15
C ALA A 120 14.88 -4.17 -2.71
N GLN A 121 15.38 -5.38 -2.45
CA GLN A 121 15.62 -5.85 -1.08
C GLN A 121 16.80 -5.13 -0.43
N LEU A 122 17.81 -4.73 -1.20
CA LEU A 122 18.87 -3.85 -0.68
C LEU A 122 18.37 -2.45 -0.38
N LEU A 123 17.48 -1.94 -1.24
CA LEU A 123 16.93 -0.61 -1.09
C LEU A 123 15.80 -0.53 -0.05
N TYR A 124 15.03 -1.60 0.14
CA TYR A 124 13.81 -1.67 0.95
C TYR A 124 13.88 -2.62 2.16
N GLY A 125 14.94 -3.42 2.28
CA GLY A 125 14.97 -4.63 3.10
C GLY A 125 14.13 -5.74 2.49
N THR A 126 14.20 -6.96 3.04
CA THR A 126 13.13 -7.94 2.85
C THR A 126 11.87 -7.37 3.50
N VAL A 127 11.06 -6.66 2.71
CA VAL A 127 9.85 -5.99 3.22
C VAL A 127 8.90 -7.07 3.71
N THR A 128 8.90 -7.29 5.02
CA THR A 128 7.99 -8.25 5.67
C THR A 128 6.63 -7.64 5.93
N SER A 129 6.52 -6.31 5.92
CA SER A 129 5.27 -5.59 6.16
C SER A 129 5.18 -4.24 5.43
N GLU A 130 4.01 -3.96 4.86
CA GLU A 130 3.60 -2.60 4.51
C GLU A 130 2.90 -2.00 5.75
N MET A 131 3.35 -0.83 6.19
CA MET A 131 2.78 -0.13 7.34
C MET A 131 2.04 1.13 6.88
N ARG A 132 0.70 1.15 7.00
CA ARG A 132 -0.06 2.39 6.79
C ARG A 132 0.14 3.35 7.96
N SER A 133 0.39 4.61 7.66
CA SER A 133 0.66 5.68 8.64
C SER A 133 -0.06 6.97 8.25
N LEU A 134 -0.12 7.93 9.18
CA LEU A 134 -0.72 9.25 8.94
C LEU A 134 0.35 10.33 8.81
N THR A 135 0.11 11.27 7.89
CA THR A 135 0.79 12.56 7.87
C THR A 135 0.18 13.52 8.89
N ALA A 136 0.83 14.66 9.14
CA ALA A 136 0.27 15.71 9.99
C ALA A 136 -1.12 16.23 9.54
N GLN A 137 -1.44 16.10 8.25
CA GLN A 137 -2.73 16.52 7.67
C GLN A 137 -3.79 15.41 7.68
N GLY A 138 -3.51 14.27 8.31
CA GLY A 138 -4.44 13.13 8.36
C GLY A 138 -4.51 12.33 7.05
N THR A 139 -3.59 12.54 6.11
CA THR A 139 -3.51 11.74 4.88
C THR A 139 -2.89 10.38 5.19
N THR A 140 -3.48 9.31 4.65
CA THR A 140 -2.91 7.96 4.76
C THR A 140 -1.77 7.78 3.76
N ILE A 141 -0.64 7.27 4.24
CA ILE A 141 0.49 6.85 3.41
C ILE A 141 0.85 5.40 3.73
N THR A 142 1.42 4.69 2.77
CA THR A 142 1.95 3.33 2.98
C THR A 142 3.48 3.41 3.05
N LEU A 143 4.03 2.99 4.17
CA LEU A 143 5.46 2.85 4.38
C LEU A 143 5.87 1.39 4.15
N ARG A 144 7.06 1.19 3.60
CA ARG A 144 7.67 -0.13 3.57
C ARG A 144 8.53 -0.29 4.81
N ALA A 145 8.24 -1.31 5.61
CA ALA A 145 8.97 -1.62 6.84
C ALA A 145 9.73 -2.94 6.68
N ALA A 146 10.97 -2.95 7.16
CA ALA A 146 11.79 -4.14 7.25
C ALA A 146 12.49 -4.22 8.61
N PRO A 147 12.61 -5.42 9.21
CA PRO A 147 13.53 -5.64 10.32
C PRO A 147 14.97 -5.52 9.81
N GLY A 148 15.84 -4.85 10.55
CA GLY A 148 17.26 -4.75 10.17
C GLY A 148 18.01 -3.56 10.75
N ALA A 149 19.34 -3.55 10.56
CA ALA A 149 20.23 -2.47 10.98
C ALA A 149 20.23 -1.34 9.94
N LEU A 150 19.90 -0.12 10.40
CA LEU A 150 19.89 1.09 9.57
C LEU A 150 21.25 1.36 8.88
N ASP A 151 22.35 0.95 9.50
CA ASP A 151 23.71 1.27 9.07
C ASP A 151 24.13 0.51 7.81
N GLU A 152 23.79 -0.78 7.68
CA GLU A 152 24.06 -1.57 6.47
C GLU A 152 23.36 -0.97 5.24
N ARG A 153 22.10 -0.57 5.41
CA ARG A 153 21.32 0.03 4.31
C ARG A 153 21.77 1.44 3.97
N ARG A 154 22.19 2.22 4.97
CA ARG A 154 22.82 3.53 4.74
C ARG A 154 24.12 3.38 3.97
N ALA A 155 24.89 2.32 4.19
CA ALA A 155 26.11 2.04 3.43
C ALA A 155 25.82 1.67 1.96
N LEU A 156 24.70 1.01 1.68
CA LEU A 156 24.31 0.61 0.32
C LEU A 156 23.55 1.67 -0.47
N LEU A 157 22.84 2.58 0.19
CA LEU A 157 22.06 3.65 -0.45
C LEU A 157 22.81 4.49 -1.50
N PRO A 158 24.09 4.86 -1.28
CA PRO A 158 24.88 5.58 -2.26
C PRO A 158 24.97 4.93 -3.64
N PHE A 159 24.85 3.60 -3.73
CA PHE A 159 24.87 2.90 -5.01
C PHE A 159 23.54 2.99 -5.78
N PHE A 160 22.44 3.36 -5.10
CA PHE A 160 21.09 3.42 -5.68
C PHE A 160 20.55 4.84 -5.87
N THR A 161 21.23 5.84 -5.30
CA THR A 161 20.71 7.21 -5.20
C THR A 161 21.72 8.28 -5.57
N THR A 162 21.22 9.42 -6.04
CA THR A 162 21.98 10.65 -6.22
C THR A 162 21.51 11.73 -5.24
N GLY A 163 22.34 12.76 -5.03
CA GLY A 163 21.99 13.90 -4.17
C GLY A 163 21.70 13.51 -2.73
N LEU A 164 22.41 12.50 -2.22
CA LEU A 164 22.24 11.99 -0.86
C LEU A 164 22.55 13.07 0.16
N VAL A 165 21.59 13.32 1.03
CA VAL A 165 21.76 14.18 2.20
C VAL A 165 21.46 13.34 3.43
N GLY A 166 22.47 13.17 4.27
CA GLY A 166 22.38 12.43 5.52
C GLY A 166 22.50 13.33 6.76
N GLY A 167 21.97 12.86 7.89
CA GLY A 167 22.73 12.97 9.15
C GLY A 167 22.24 13.92 10.23
N ALA A 168 21.33 14.87 10.00
CA ALA A 168 20.91 15.75 11.10
C ALA A 168 19.86 15.11 12.04
N ASP A 169 18.90 14.35 11.48
CA ASP A 169 17.69 13.95 12.22
C ASP A 169 17.33 12.46 12.11
N ARG A 170 18.32 11.57 11.90
CA ARG A 170 18.12 10.12 11.63
C ARG A 170 17.48 9.77 10.27
N TYR A 171 17.08 10.76 9.48
CA TYR A 171 16.62 10.58 8.10
C TYR A 171 17.79 10.64 7.11
N THR A 172 17.67 9.86 6.04
CA THR A 172 18.54 9.93 4.86
C THR A 172 17.65 10.09 3.64
N THR A 173 17.92 11.08 2.80
CA THR A 173 17.13 11.36 1.59
C THR A 173 18.01 11.44 0.35
N GLY A 174 17.47 11.04 -0.80
CA GLY A 174 18.10 11.20 -2.10
C GLY A 174 17.09 10.98 -3.23
N THR A 175 17.60 10.85 -4.45
CA THR A 175 16.81 10.56 -5.65
C THR A 175 17.21 9.19 -6.20
N LEU A 176 16.25 8.31 -6.45
CA LEU A 176 16.50 6.99 -7.01
C LEU A 176 17.00 7.09 -8.44
N VAL A 177 18.14 6.45 -8.72
CA VAL A 177 18.71 6.40 -10.07
C VAL A 177 17.74 5.73 -11.05
N ALA A 178 17.09 4.65 -10.62
CA ALA A 178 16.25 3.81 -11.49
C ALA A 178 14.93 4.46 -11.93
N THR A 179 14.33 5.31 -11.10
CA THR A 179 12.99 5.88 -11.36
C THR A 179 12.97 7.40 -11.42
N GLY A 180 14.01 8.07 -10.90
CA GLY A 180 14.01 9.52 -10.69
C GLY A 180 13.12 9.98 -9.52
N GLU A 181 12.49 9.05 -8.81
CA GLU A 181 11.67 9.37 -7.64
C GLU A 181 12.54 9.75 -6.44
N ALA A 182 12.02 10.63 -5.59
CA ALA A 182 12.63 10.87 -4.30
C ALA A 182 12.47 9.63 -3.40
N ILE A 183 13.47 9.40 -2.55
CA ILE A 183 13.42 8.42 -1.46
C ILE A 183 13.82 9.08 -0.14
N VAL A 184 13.15 8.67 0.93
CA VAL A 184 13.54 8.95 2.31
C VAL A 184 13.55 7.64 3.09
N ILE A 185 14.61 7.39 3.85
CA ILE A 185 14.69 6.29 4.79
C ILE A 185 14.99 6.79 6.21
N TRP A 186 14.47 6.09 7.22
CA TRP A 186 14.74 6.35 8.63
C TRP A 186 14.40 5.12 9.47
N ALA A 187 14.86 5.07 10.72
CA ALA A 187 14.52 3.99 11.65
C ALA A 187 13.58 4.45 12.76
N THR A 188 12.66 3.58 13.16
CA THR A 188 11.79 3.73 14.34
C THR A 188 11.50 2.36 14.93
N ASP A 189 11.55 2.22 16.27
CA ASP A 189 11.15 1.01 17.00
C ASP A 189 11.67 -0.32 16.42
N GLY A 190 12.97 -0.39 16.13
CA GLY A 190 13.62 -1.59 15.56
C GLY A 190 13.25 -1.88 14.09
N HIS A 191 12.48 -1.01 13.44
CA HIS A 191 12.10 -1.12 12.04
C HIS A 191 12.75 -0.02 11.21
N LEU A 192 13.10 -0.40 9.99
CA LEU A 192 13.62 0.48 8.98
C LEU A 192 12.49 0.84 8.01
N LEU A 193 12.17 2.13 7.95
CA LEU A 193 11.08 2.67 7.14
C LEU A 193 11.63 3.32 5.89
N SER A 194 10.86 3.20 4.81
CA SER A 194 11.16 3.84 3.54
C SER A 194 9.90 4.38 2.88
N LEU A 195 10.04 5.57 2.32
CA LEU A 195 9.01 6.28 1.57
C LEU A 195 9.60 6.72 0.23
N THR A 196 8.88 6.46 -0.86
CA THR A 196 9.24 6.89 -2.21
C THR A 196 8.09 7.63 -2.87
N GLY A 197 8.41 8.52 -3.81
CA GLY A 197 7.37 9.14 -4.63
C GLY A 197 7.91 10.11 -5.68
N ALA A 198 7.08 10.35 -6.70
CA ALA A 198 7.32 11.32 -7.77
C ALA A 198 7.21 12.77 -7.27
N THR A 199 8.14 13.18 -6.39
CA THR A 199 8.25 14.53 -5.85
C THR A 199 9.70 14.87 -5.49
N THR A 200 9.97 16.03 -4.91
CA THR A 200 11.33 16.42 -4.53
C THR A 200 11.78 15.78 -3.20
N PRO A 201 13.08 15.51 -3.02
CA PRO A 201 13.63 15.00 -1.75
C PRO A 201 13.22 15.83 -0.53
N HIS A 202 13.26 17.18 -0.66
CA HIS A 202 12.84 18.09 0.41
C HIS A 202 11.37 17.93 0.81
N ARG A 203 10.45 17.83 -0.18
CA ARG A 203 9.03 17.65 0.10
C ARG A 203 8.76 16.28 0.71
N LEU A 204 9.40 15.24 0.20
CA LEU A 204 9.26 13.88 0.74
C LEU A 204 9.80 13.77 2.17
N LEU A 205 10.91 14.46 2.47
CA LEU A 205 11.48 14.55 3.81
C LEU A 205 10.54 15.27 4.79
N SER A 206 9.89 16.35 4.36
CA SER A 206 8.88 17.04 5.17
C SER A 206 7.70 16.12 5.51
N ILE A 207 7.23 15.35 4.51
CA ILE A 207 6.20 14.32 4.73
C ILE A 207 6.70 13.29 5.74
N ALA A 208 7.88 12.69 5.51
CA ALA A 208 8.48 11.68 6.37
C ALA A 208 8.62 12.12 7.83
N ARG A 209 9.04 13.37 8.08
CA ARG A 209 9.14 13.95 9.44
C ARG A 209 7.78 14.14 10.12
N SER A 210 6.72 14.29 9.35
CA SER A 210 5.35 14.42 9.87
C SER A 210 4.67 13.07 10.12
N VAL A 211 5.30 11.97 9.69
CA VAL A 211 4.74 10.63 9.79
C VAL A 211 4.74 10.18 11.24
N ARG A 212 3.59 9.68 11.67
CA ARG A 212 3.44 9.02 12.96
C ARG A 212 2.50 7.83 12.84
N ARG A 213 2.61 6.91 13.80
CA ARG A 213 1.57 5.92 14.03
C ARG A 213 0.30 6.66 14.44
N ALA A 214 -0.82 6.34 13.80
CA ALA A 214 -2.11 6.83 14.27
C ALA A 214 -2.53 6.07 15.53
N GLY A 215 -3.10 6.80 16.49
CA GLY A 215 -3.67 6.21 17.69
C GLY A 215 -5.00 5.51 17.38
N ALA A 216 -5.46 4.64 18.30
CA ALA A 216 -6.70 3.88 18.13
C ALA A 216 -7.91 4.77 17.78
N ARG A 217 -8.04 5.94 18.43
CA ARG A 217 -9.12 6.90 18.19
C ARG A 217 -9.06 7.55 16.81
N GLU A 218 -7.87 7.78 16.27
CA GLU A 218 -7.69 8.42 14.96
C GLU A 218 -7.91 7.42 13.83
N TRP A 219 -7.52 6.17 14.06
CA TRP A 219 -7.87 5.05 13.20
C TRP A 219 -9.37 4.81 13.11
N GLN A 220 -10.10 4.91 14.24
CA GLN A 220 -11.56 4.83 14.29
C GLN A 220 -12.27 5.95 13.50
N GLN A 221 -11.59 7.07 13.25
CA GLN A 221 -12.16 8.23 12.54
C GLN A 221 -11.88 8.21 11.03
N LEU A 222 -11.03 7.31 10.53
CA LEU A 222 -10.76 7.17 9.10
C LEU A 222 -11.87 6.38 8.42
N LEU A 223 -12.15 6.72 7.15
CA LEU A 223 -13.10 5.98 6.32
C LEU A 223 -12.73 4.48 6.31
N TYR A 224 -13.74 3.67 6.60
CA TYR A 224 -13.61 2.29 7.07
C TYR A 224 -12.83 1.35 6.12
N GLY A 225 -12.87 1.58 4.80
CA GLY A 225 -12.11 0.81 3.80
C GLY A 225 -10.61 1.09 3.73
N LEU A 226 -10.09 2.02 4.53
CA LEU A 226 -8.68 2.45 4.47
C LEU A 226 -7.81 1.89 5.61
N HIS A 227 -8.40 1.10 6.50
CA HIS A 227 -7.71 0.57 7.66
C HIS A 227 -6.98 -0.76 7.33
N PRO A 228 -5.65 -0.90 7.60
CA PRO A 228 -4.83 -2.00 7.07
C PRO A 228 -5.05 -3.40 7.68
N ASP A 229 -5.61 -3.48 8.89
CA ASP A 229 -5.90 -4.73 9.60
C ASP A 229 -7.32 -5.26 9.31
N TYR A 230 -8.11 -4.56 8.50
CA TYR A 230 -9.46 -4.95 8.14
C TYR A 230 -9.50 -5.77 6.85
N ARG A 231 -10.26 -6.87 6.87
CA ARG A 231 -10.70 -7.60 5.69
C ARG A 231 -12.21 -7.51 5.59
N LEU A 232 -12.72 -6.93 4.51
CA LEU A 232 -14.16 -6.85 4.23
C LEU A 232 -14.69 -8.27 3.99
N GLY A 233 -15.80 -8.60 4.64
CA GLY A 233 -16.52 -9.85 4.49
C GLY A 233 -17.84 -9.65 3.76
N GLU A 234 -18.78 -10.55 4.04
CA GLU A 234 -20.12 -10.55 3.46
C GLU A 234 -20.88 -9.26 3.79
N PHE A 235 -21.86 -8.96 2.93
CA PHE A 235 -22.64 -7.73 2.98
C PHE A 235 -24.11 -8.06 2.83
N ALA A 236 -24.93 -7.52 3.73
CA ALA A 236 -26.37 -7.72 3.74
C ALA A 236 -27.11 -6.39 3.60
N GLU A 237 -28.04 -6.35 2.66
CA GLU A 237 -29.07 -5.31 2.58
C GLU A 237 -30.16 -5.63 3.58
N VAL A 238 -30.42 -4.69 4.49
CA VAL A 238 -31.41 -4.84 5.56
C VAL A 238 -32.59 -3.91 5.34
N ALA A 239 -32.36 -2.77 4.68
CA ALA A 239 -33.41 -1.84 4.34
C ALA A 239 -33.16 -1.17 2.98
N ARG A 240 -34.25 -0.82 2.31
CA ARG A 240 -34.25 -0.07 1.05
C ARG A 240 -35.53 0.74 0.87
N ALA A 241 -35.49 1.80 0.06
CA ALA A 241 -36.70 2.48 -0.43
C ALA A 241 -37.24 1.84 -1.70
N GLY A 242 -38.54 1.53 -1.70
CA GLY A 242 -39.33 1.20 -2.89
C GLY A 242 -39.02 -0.15 -3.54
N THR A 243 -40.04 -0.82 -4.04
CA THR A 243 -39.90 -1.95 -4.99
C THR A 243 -40.38 -1.55 -6.39
N GLY A 244 -40.57 -0.24 -6.63
CA GLY A 244 -41.08 0.32 -7.88
C GLY A 244 -39.95 0.80 -8.80
N THR A 245 -40.28 0.91 -10.09
CA THR A 245 -39.38 1.19 -11.23
C THR A 245 -38.82 2.62 -11.32
N ASP A 246 -39.04 3.46 -10.30
CA ASP A 246 -38.54 4.84 -10.28
C ASP A 246 -37.34 4.93 -9.32
N ASP A 247 -36.13 4.92 -9.88
CA ASP A 247 -34.84 4.92 -9.14
C ASP A 247 -34.54 6.24 -8.42
N SER A 248 -35.37 7.28 -8.58
CA SER A 248 -35.11 8.64 -8.04
C SER A 248 -35.25 8.79 -6.51
N GLY A 249 -35.47 7.68 -5.79
CA GLY A 249 -35.49 7.62 -4.32
C GLY A 249 -34.92 6.33 -3.73
N ALA A 250 -34.27 5.49 -4.54
CA ALA A 250 -33.82 4.16 -4.15
C ALA A 250 -32.57 4.22 -3.25
N TRP A 251 -32.74 4.34 -1.94
CA TRP A 251 -31.64 4.14 -1.00
C TRP A 251 -31.56 2.68 -0.54
N LYS A 252 -30.37 2.25 -0.13
CA LYS A 252 -30.12 0.96 0.50
C LYS A 252 -29.20 1.13 1.70
N ALA A 253 -29.40 0.32 2.72
CA ALA A 253 -28.52 0.27 3.88
C ALA A 253 -28.57 -1.10 4.55
N GLY A 254 -27.59 -1.37 5.40
CA GLY A 254 -27.59 -2.59 6.17
C GLY A 254 -26.31 -2.83 6.94
N LEU A 255 -26.00 -4.12 7.10
CA LEU A 255 -24.87 -4.61 7.87
C LEU A 255 -23.83 -5.23 6.94
N GLN A 256 -22.56 -4.91 7.17
CA GLN A 256 -21.44 -5.59 6.53
C GLN A 256 -20.56 -6.22 7.61
N LEU A 257 -20.11 -7.45 7.36
CA LEU A 257 -19.13 -8.12 8.20
C LEU A 257 -17.73 -7.71 7.80
N ALA A 258 -16.84 -7.69 8.77
CA ALA A 258 -15.42 -7.63 8.51
C ALA A 258 -14.63 -8.42 9.54
N GLN A 259 -13.35 -8.61 9.24
CA GLN A 259 -12.39 -9.22 10.15
C GLN A 259 -11.31 -8.21 10.47
N ARG A 260 -11.00 -8.04 11.76
CA ARG A 260 -9.91 -7.22 12.27
C ARG A 260 -9.15 -8.00 13.34
N ASP A 261 -7.85 -8.22 13.17
CA ASP A 261 -7.02 -8.96 14.13
C ASP A 261 -7.64 -10.30 14.58
N GLY A 262 -8.26 -11.03 13.64
CA GLY A 262 -8.92 -12.32 13.89
C GLY A 262 -10.27 -12.25 14.61
N ARG A 263 -10.84 -11.04 14.78
CA ARG A 263 -12.17 -10.81 15.35
C ARG A 263 -13.15 -10.38 14.26
N THR A 264 -14.39 -10.85 14.39
CA THR A 264 -15.51 -10.35 13.58
C THR A 264 -15.91 -8.96 14.06
N GLU A 265 -15.92 -8.01 13.13
CA GLU A 265 -16.36 -6.64 13.31
C GLU A 265 -17.63 -6.37 12.49
N TYR A 266 -18.45 -5.43 12.95
CA TYR A 266 -19.74 -5.10 12.37
C TYR A 266 -19.76 -3.67 11.84
N LEU A 267 -20.37 -3.49 10.66
CA LEU A 267 -20.37 -2.21 9.96
C LEU A 267 -21.74 -1.80 9.51
N TRP A 268 -22.02 -0.52 9.74
CA TRP A 268 -23.11 0.16 9.10
C TRP A 268 -22.66 0.59 7.72
N TRP A 269 -23.46 0.25 6.71
CA TRP A 269 -23.28 0.76 5.36
C TRP A 269 -24.57 1.38 4.84
N TRP A 270 -24.43 2.36 3.95
CA TRP A 270 -25.55 3.04 3.32
C TRP A 270 -25.15 3.58 1.94
N THR A 271 -26.14 3.77 1.05
CA THR A 271 -25.98 4.48 -0.22
C THR A 271 -26.05 5.99 -0.02
N TRP A 272 -25.32 6.76 -0.83
CA TRP A 272 -25.34 8.22 -0.72
C TRP A 272 -26.68 8.78 -1.20
N PRO A 273 -27.28 9.76 -0.49
CA PRO A 273 -28.57 10.35 -0.88
C PRO A 273 -28.57 10.94 -2.30
N ASP A 274 -27.48 11.60 -2.69
CA ASP A 274 -27.34 12.25 -4.00
C ASP A 274 -26.69 11.35 -5.07
N ALA A 275 -26.26 10.14 -4.70
CA ALA A 275 -25.60 9.18 -5.59
C ALA A 275 -25.86 7.74 -5.12
N PRO A 276 -27.04 7.17 -5.39
CA PRO A 276 -27.46 5.88 -4.85
C PRO A 276 -26.56 4.68 -5.23
N ASP A 277 -25.82 4.79 -6.32
CA ASP A 277 -24.85 3.78 -6.75
C ASP A 277 -23.53 3.80 -5.95
N ILE A 278 -23.33 4.84 -5.14
CA ILE A 278 -22.16 4.99 -4.26
C ILE A 278 -22.59 4.62 -2.84
N SER A 279 -21.79 3.78 -2.19
CA SER A 279 -21.99 3.43 -0.78
C SER A 279 -20.82 3.87 0.10
N SER A 280 -21.13 4.11 1.37
CA SER A 280 -20.16 4.33 2.44
C SER A 280 -20.41 3.35 3.57
N SER A 281 -19.39 3.11 4.39
CA SER A 281 -19.51 2.34 5.62
C SER A 281 -18.69 2.92 6.77
N ILE A 282 -19.11 2.61 7.99
CA ILE A 282 -18.43 2.94 9.24
C ILE A 282 -18.54 1.78 10.23
N SER A 283 -17.57 1.68 11.14
CA SER A 283 -17.64 0.73 12.26
C SER A 283 -18.87 0.99 13.11
N ALA A 284 -19.58 -0.07 13.51
CA ALA A 284 -20.47 0.01 14.65
C ALA A 284 -19.64 0.40 15.89
N GLY A 285 -20.17 1.32 16.69
CA GLY A 285 -19.50 1.83 17.89
C GLY A 285 -19.58 0.88 19.10
N ARG A 286 -20.32 -0.24 18.98
CA ARG A 286 -20.55 -1.21 20.06
C ARG A 286 -20.61 -2.65 19.54
N ASP A 287 -20.44 -3.60 20.46
CA ASP A 287 -20.70 -5.02 20.21
C ASP A 287 -22.21 -5.27 20.04
N LEU A 288 -22.62 -5.51 18.79
CA LEU A 288 -24.01 -5.73 18.43
C LEU A 288 -24.60 -7.04 18.98
N ALA A 289 -23.75 -8.02 19.29
CA ALA A 289 -24.18 -9.30 19.84
C ALA A 289 -24.39 -9.24 21.36
N GLY A 290 -23.82 -8.23 22.04
CA GLY A 290 -23.87 -8.11 23.50
C GLY A 290 -25.04 -7.28 24.02
N ALA A 291 -25.51 -6.27 23.28
CA ALA A 291 -26.56 -5.36 23.76
C ALA A 291 -27.35 -4.69 22.63
N LEU A 292 -28.56 -4.25 22.96
CA LEU A 292 -29.32 -3.33 22.12
C LEU A 292 -28.47 -2.08 21.82
N THR A 293 -28.34 -1.77 20.53
CA THR A 293 -27.53 -0.67 20.02
C THR A 293 -28.37 0.17 19.07
N ILE A 294 -28.33 1.48 19.27
CA ILE A 294 -28.96 2.47 18.40
C ILE A 294 -27.85 3.44 17.99
N GLU A 295 -27.63 3.58 16.69
CA GLU A 295 -26.62 4.48 16.15
C GLU A 295 -27.21 5.33 15.03
N THR A 296 -26.90 6.62 15.08
CA THR A 296 -27.40 7.61 14.11
C THR A 296 -26.23 8.17 13.33
N ILE A 297 -26.32 8.05 12.00
CA ILE A 297 -25.31 8.53 11.05
C ILE A 297 -25.94 9.65 10.23
N VAL A 298 -25.51 10.88 10.50
CA VAL A 298 -25.95 12.06 9.74
C VAL A 298 -25.02 12.25 8.55
N VAL A 299 -25.59 12.29 7.35
CA VAL A 299 -24.89 12.61 6.10
C VAL A 299 -25.54 13.81 5.42
N ARG A 300 -24.90 14.33 4.38
CA ARG A 300 -25.51 15.40 3.59
C ARG A 300 -26.82 14.90 2.98
N GLY A 301 -27.93 15.56 3.31
CA GLY A 301 -29.25 15.29 2.74
C GLY A 301 -30.07 14.18 3.41
N ALA A 302 -29.52 13.44 4.38
CA ALA A 302 -30.27 12.41 5.10
C ALA A 302 -29.61 12.00 6.43
N THR A 303 -30.39 11.39 7.31
CA THR A 303 -29.95 10.74 8.54
C THR A 303 -30.31 9.26 8.50
N TYR A 304 -29.34 8.37 8.66
CA TYR A 304 -29.57 6.94 8.79
C TYR A 304 -29.59 6.53 10.26
N VAL A 305 -30.60 5.79 10.68
CA VAL A 305 -30.77 5.30 12.05
C VAL A 305 -30.71 3.78 12.04
N PHE A 306 -29.62 3.23 12.58
CA PHE A 306 -29.39 1.80 12.70
C PHE A 306 -29.83 1.34 14.07
N VAL A 307 -30.66 0.29 14.10
CA VAL A 307 -31.08 -0.39 15.33
C VAL A 307 -30.62 -1.83 15.25
N ALA A 308 -29.88 -2.26 16.26
CA ALA A 308 -29.35 -3.61 16.37
C ALA A 308 -29.70 -4.19 17.72
N ALA A 309 -29.98 -5.49 17.77
CA ALA A 309 -30.22 -6.18 19.03
C ALA A 309 -29.71 -7.62 18.98
N PRO A 310 -29.26 -8.20 20.10
CA PRO A 310 -28.98 -9.62 20.16
C PRO A 310 -30.24 -10.42 19.83
N THR A 311 -30.12 -11.47 19.02
CA THR A 311 -31.23 -12.39 18.69
C THR A 311 -31.93 -12.93 19.93
N ALA A 312 -31.18 -13.20 21.00
CA ALA A 312 -31.71 -13.65 22.29
C ALA A 312 -32.62 -12.62 22.99
N SER A 313 -32.53 -11.32 22.66
CA SER A 313 -33.35 -10.27 23.26
C SER A 313 -34.75 -10.14 22.63
N ALA A 314 -34.98 -10.76 21.48
CA ALA A 314 -36.25 -10.87 20.77
C ALA A 314 -37.11 -9.58 20.61
N PRO A 315 -36.55 -8.39 20.27
CA PRO A 315 -37.39 -7.25 19.91
C PRO A 315 -38.14 -7.50 18.60
N ASN A 316 -39.44 -7.18 18.57
CA ASN A 316 -40.30 -7.35 17.39
C ASN A 316 -40.07 -6.24 16.34
N GLY A 317 -39.51 -5.10 16.76
CA GLY A 317 -39.25 -3.95 15.90
C GLY A 317 -38.81 -2.71 16.66
N ALA A 318 -38.68 -1.61 15.95
CA ALA A 318 -38.48 -0.29 16.51
C ALA A 318 -39.32 0.74 15.75
N VAL A 319 -39.56 1.90 16.35
CA VAL A 319 -40.13 3.06 15.67
C VAL A 319 -39.12 4.18 15.74
N VAL A 320 -38.77 4.74 14.58
CA VAL A 320 -37.93 5.94 14.48
C VAL A 320 -38.84 7.12 14.21
N GLN A 321 -38.85 8.09 15.14
CA GLN A 321 -39.63 9.31 15.01
C GLN A 321 -38.69 10.48 14.68
N ALA A 322 -38.97 11.14 13.55
CA ALA A 322 -38.26 12.32 13.11
C ALA A 322 -38.79 13.60 13.78
N ALA A 323 -38.01 14.68 13.72
CA ALA A 323 -38.32 15.94 14.38
C ALA A 323 -39.62 16.61 13.90
N ASP A 324 -40.06 16.31 12.68
CA ASP A 324 -41.32 16.77 12.09
C ASP A 324 -42.54 15.94 12.53
N GLY A 325 -42.33 14.92 13.36
CA GLY A 325 -43.36 13.99 13.83
C GLY A 325 -43.56 12.76 12.92
N THR A 326 -42.84 12.66 11.80
CA THR A 326 -42.92 11.49 10.91
C THR A 326 -42.38 10.25 11.62
N ALA A 327 -43.17 9.18 11.68
CA ALA A 327 -42.78 7.92 12.29
C ALA A 327 -42.52 6.83 11.24
N THR A 328 -41.37 6.17 11.35
CA THR A 328 -40.94 5.05 10.50
C THR A 328 -40.89 3.78 11.32
N GLU A 329 -41.70 2.78 10.98
CA GLU A 329 -41.62 1.47 11.61
C GLU A 329 -40.47 0.63 11.03
N LEU A 330 -39.68 0.05 11.91
CA LEU A 330 -38.57 -0.83 11.59
C LEU A 330 -38.88 -2.25 12.00
N ARG A 331 -38.84 -3.17 11.04
CA ARG A 331 -38.77 -4.60 11.31
C ARG A 331 -37.31 -5.01 11.42
N LEU A 332 -36.93 -5.59 12.56
CA LEU A 332 -35.59 -6.12 12.73
C LEU A 332 -35.51 -7.52 12.12
N SER A 333 -34.44 -7.81 11.39
CA SER A 333 -34.22 -9.10 10.73
C SER A 333 -32.78 -9.55 10.91
N GLN A 334 -32.55 -10.85 10.86
CA GLN A 334 -31.20 -11.39 10.97
C GLN A 334 -30.51 -11.28 9.60
N PRO A 335 -29.46 -10.45 9.46
CA PRO A 335 -28.82 -10.20 8.16
C PRO A 335 -27.96 -11.37 7.69
N PHE A 336 -27.36 -12.12 8.61
CA PHE A 336 -26.53 -13.28 8.31
C PHE A 336 -26.94 -14.48 9.16
N PRO A 337 -27.07 -15.70 8.58
CA PRO A 337 -27.56 -16.88 9.31
C PRO A 337 -26.74 -17.23 10.56
N ASN A 338 -25.44 -16.98 10.53
CA ASN A 338 -24.49 -17.37 11.59
C ASN A 338 -24.16 -16.22 12.56
N VAL A 339 -24.83 -15.07 12.43
CA VAL A 339 -24.58 -13.89 13.26
C VAL A 339 -25.80 -13.67 14.16
N PRO A 340 -25.67 -13.76 15.50
CA PRO A 340 -26.80 -13.72 16.42
C PRO A 340 -27.31 -12.29 16.67
N VAL A 341 -27.44 -11.48 15.63
CA VAL A 341 -27.85 -10.06 15.69
C VAL A 341 -29.05 -9.82 14.78
N LEU A 342 -30.07 -9.12 15.28
CA LEU A 342 -31.17 -8.58 14.49
C LEU A 342 -30.87 -7.11 14.17
N VAL A 343 -31.08 -6.69 12.93
CA VAL A 343 -30.81 -5.33 12.45
C VAL A 343 -32.02 -4.76 11.71
N GLY A 344 -32.24 -3.46 11.86
CA GLY A 344 -33.13 -2.66 11.03
C GLY A 344 -32.58 -1.25 10.86
N VAL A 345 -32.94 -0.60 9.74
CA VAL A 345 -32.41 0.73 9.39
C VAL A 345 -33.53 1.62 8.88
N ALA A 346 -33.61 2.85 9.41
CA ALA A 346 -34.44 3.92 8.87
C ALA A 346 -33.57 4.95 8.15
N ARG A 347 -34.11 5.58 7.11
CA ARG A 347 -33.60 6.84 6.56
C ARG A 347 -34.60 7.95 6.89
N VAL A 348 -34.10 9.04 7.43
CA VAL A 348 -34.86 10.25 7.77
C VAL A 348 -34.31 11.40 6.95
N ASP A 349 -35.14 12.01 6.11
CA ASP A 349 -34.74 13.12 5.23
C ASP A 349 -34.93 14.50 5.88
N THR A 350 -35.67 14.57 6.98
CA THR A 350 -35.85 15.80 7.74
C THR A 350 -34.68 16.07 8.67
N THR A 351 -34.36 17.36 8.83
CA THR A 351 -33.30 17.79 9.75
C THR A 351 -33.85 17.89 11.17
N GLY A 352 -33.04 17.48 12.16
CA GLY A 352 -33.41 17.57 13.57
C GLY A 352 -33.07 16.29 14.34
N PRO A 353 -33.39 16.25 15.64
CA PRO A 353 -33.22 15.05 16.45
C PRO A 353 -34.12 13.91 15.97
N VAL A 354 -33.68 12.68 16.22
CA VAL A 354 -34.47 11.46 16.02
C VAL A 354 -34.68 10.77 17.36
N GLU A 355 -35.90 10.28 17.59
CA GLU A 355 -36.24 9.46 18.75
C GLU A 355 -36.45 8.01 18.29
N VAL A 356 -36.02 7.05 19.10
CA VAL A 356 -36.15 5.62 18.79
C VAL A 356 -36.83 4.90 19.93
N VAL A 357 -37.98 4.29 19.63
CA VAL A 357 -38.77 3.50 20.59
C VAL A 357 -38.68 2.03 20.22
N ILE A 358 -38.16 1.20 21.12
CA ILE A 358 -38.04 -0.25 20.90
C ILE A 358 -39.36 -0.93 21.24
N ARG A 359 -39.83 -1.83 20.35
CA ARG A 359 -41.00 -2.67 20.60
C ARG A 359 -40.55 -4.04 21.09
N THR A 360 -40.72 -4.31 22.38
CA THR A 360 -40.63 -5.68 22.93
C THR A 360 -41.94 -6.41 22.71
N SER A 361 -41.91 -7.71 22.46
CA SER A 361 -43.12 -8.55 22.45
C SER A 361 -43.81 -8.48 23.81
N GLU A 362 -45.11 -8.16 23.83
CA GLU A 362 -45.98 -8.50 24.97
C GLU A 362 -46.13 -10.02 25.12
#